data_AF-A0A0J0YTV7-F1
#
_entry.id   AF-A0A0J0YTV7-F1
#
_cell.length_a   1.000
_cell.length_b   1.000
_cell.length_c   1.000
_cell.angle_alpha   90.00
_cell.angle_beta   90.00
_cell.angle_gamma   90.00
#
_symmetry.space_group_name_H-M   'P 1'
#
loop_
_entity.id
_entity.type
_entity.pdbx_description
1 polymer ?
#
loop_
_entity_poly.entity_id
_entity_poly.type
_entity_poly.pdbx_seq_one_letter_code
_entity_poly.pdbx_strand_id
1 'polypeptide(L)' 'MKKVMLTLALMAATGSVFAMGAKPAPAAPNYDGSGVCTREYDPVPYVAKDGRTLTAPNPCVAAKWKAQGI' A
#
# COMPACT_ATOMS: atom_id res chain seq x y z
N MET A 1 43.89 -37.52 -12.15
CA MET A 1 43.84 -37.30 -10.69
C MET A 1 44.04 -35.81 -10.40
N LYS A 2 42.99 -35.10 -9.97
CA LYS A 2 43.08 -33.93 -9.08
C LYS A 2 41.67 -33.54 -8.63
N LYS A 3 41.37 -33.92 -7.39
CA LYS A 3 40.24 -33.45 -6.60
C LYS A 3 40.51 -31.97 -6.31
N VAL A 4 39.62 -31.07 -6.69
CA VAL A 4 39.46 -29.79 -5.97
C VAL A 4 37.96 -29.48 -5.96
N MET A 5 37.29 -29.99 -4.93
CA MET A 5 36.05 -29.41 -4.42
C MET A 5 36.41 -28.00 -3.95
N LEU A 6 35.79 -26.98 -4.54
CA LEU A 6 35.73 -25.66 -3.93
C LEU A 6 34.26 -25.26 -3.85
N THR A 7 33.61 -25.78 -2.81
CA THR A 7 32.30 -25.33 -2.35
C THR A 7 32.43 -23.89 -1.88
N LEU A 8 31.97 -22.96 -2.72
CA LEU A 8 31.74 -21.58 -2.32
C LEU A 8 30.44 -21.55 -1.51
N ALA A 9 30.59 -21.62 -0.18
CA ALA A 9 29.52 -21.38 0.77
C ALA A 9 29.51 -19.90 1.19
N LEU A 10 28.33 -19.44 1.64
CA LEU A 10 28.04 -18.18 2.36
C LEU A 10 28.01 -16.92 1.47
N MET A 11 26.97 -16.08 1.47
CA MET A 11 25.97 -15.78 2.51
C MET A 11 24.59 -15.54 1.87
N ALA A 12 23.57 -16.25 2.35
CA ALA A 12 22.20 -15.79 2.24
C ALA A 12 22.05 -14.60 3.22
N ALA A 13 22.12 -13.37 2.69
CA ALA A 13 21.68 -12.21 3.42
C ALA A 13 20.16 -12.28 3.56
N THR A 14 19.67 -13.00 4.56
CA THR A 14 18.28 -12.90 5.01
C THR A 14 18.11 -11.51 5.60
N GLY A 15 17.78 -10.55 4.74
CA GLY A 15 17.30 -9.25 5.17
C GLY A 15 16.04 -9.49 5.97
N SER A 16 16.13 -9.35 7.29
CA SER A 16 14.97 -9.33 8.17
C SER A 16 14.10 -8.15 7.74
N VAL A 17 13.03 -8.43 7.00
CA VAL A 17 11.93 -7.48 6.85
C VAL A 17 11.35 -7.32 8.25
N PHE A 18 11.70 -6.22 8.91
CA PHE A 18 10.93 -5.76 10.06
C PHE A 18 9.53 -5.46 9.54
N ALA A 19 8.64 -6.45 9.70
CA ALA A 19 7.21 -6.22 9.63
C ALA A 19 6.89 -5.27 10.80
N MET A 20 7.01 -3.97 10.55
CA MET A 20 6.39 -2.94 11.37
C MET A 20 4.91 -3.30 11.34
N GLY A 21 4.45 -3.94 12.43
CA GLY A 21 3.06 -4.37 12.54
C GLY A 21 2.18 -3.19 12.19
N ALA A 22 1.42 -3.32 11.11
CA ALA A 22 0.45 -2.32 10.72
C ALA A 22 -0.50 -2.14 11.92
N LYS A 23 -0.37 -1.02 12.62
CA LYS A 23 -1.36 -0.63 13.62
C LYS A 23 -2.69 -0.62 12.88
N PRO A 24 -3.76 -1.27 13.39
CA PRO A 24 -5.04 -1.25 12.74
C PRO A 24 -5.38 0.21 12.44
N ALA A 25 -5.49 0.56 11.16
CA ALA A 25 -6.00 1.87 10.81
C ALA A 25 -7.37 1.99 11.52
N PRO A 26 -7.68 3.13 12.16
CA PRO A 26 -9.02 3.35 12.69
C PRO A 26 -10.01 3.01 11.58
N ALA A 27 -11.09 2.30 11.93
CA ALA A 27 -12.11 1.93 10.96
C ALA A 27 -12.52 3.21 10.23
N ALA A 28 -12.16 3.30 8.94
CA ALA A 28 -12.53 4.45 8.15
C ALA A 28 -14.05 4.58 8.22
N PRO A 29 -14.59 5.80 8.37
CA PRO A 29 -16.02 5.99 8.27
C PRO A 29 -16.54 5.28 7.01
N ASN A 30 -17.70 4.65 7.10
CA ASN A 30 -18.28 3.97 5.94
C ASN A 30 -18.71 5.03 4.92
N TYR A 31 -17.79 5.40 4.04
CA TYR A 31 -18.08 6.22 2.88
C TYR A 31 -18.65 5.30 1.81
N ASP A 32 -19.98 5.23 1.73
CA ASP A 32 -20.71 4.51 0.67
C ASP A 32 -20.49 5.10 -0.74
N GLY A 33 -19.71 6.18 -0.84
CA GLY A 33 -19.45 6.91 -2.08
C GLY A 33 -20.59 7.82 -2.51
N SER A 34 -21.72 7.81 -1.80
CA SER A 34 -22.87 8.69 -1.98
C SER A 34 -22.90 9.78 -0.91
N GLY A 35 -22.14 10.85 -1.13
CA GLY A 35 -22.16 11.98 -0.19
C GLY A 35 -21.31 13.18 -0.58
N VAL A 36 -21.41 14.21 0.26
CA VAL A 36 -20.51 15.37 0.27
C VAL A 36 -19.34 15.09 1.20
N CYS A 37 -18.12 15.23 0.68
CA CYS A 37 -16.91 15.14 1.49
C CYS A 37 -16.57 16.51 2.10
N THR A 38 -16.00 16.49 3.30
CA THR A 38 -15.38 17.68 3.88
C THR A 38 -14.16 18.11 3.04
N ARG A 39 -13.70 19.34 3.29
CA ARG A 39 -12.47 19.90 2.69
C ARG A 39 -11.23 19.67 3.56
N GLU A 40 -11.34 18.82 4.58
CA GLU A 40 -10.20 18.35 5.38
C GLU A 40 -9.15 17.74 4.46
N TYR A 41 -7.88 18.04 4.72
CA TYR A 41 -6.76 17.47 3.98
C TYR A 41 -6.07 16.40 4.85
N ASP A 42 -6.30 15.14 4.51
CA ASP A 42 -5.75 13.94 5.16
C ASP A 42 -5.37 12.92 4.07
N PRO A 43 -4.28 13.17 3.32
CA PRO A 43 -4.05 12.53 2.04
C PRO A 43 -3.84 11.02 2.17
N VAL A 44 -4.50 10.25 1.28
CA VAL A 44 -4.38 8.79 1.22
C VAL A 44 -4.04 8.30 -0.19
N PRO A 45 -3.31 7.18 -0.33
CA PRO A 45 -3.07 6.57 -1.63
C PRO A 45 -4.37 6.01 -2.24
N TYR A 46 -4.53 6.16 -3.54
CA TYR A 46 -5.64 5.62 -4.34
C TYR A 46 -5.10 4.96 -5.61
N VAL A 47 -5.64 3.79 -5.97
CA VAL A 47 -5.32 3.13 -7.24
C VAL A 47 -6.51 3.32 -8.18
N ALA A 48 -6.27 4.05 -9.26
CA ALA A 48 -7.26 4.29 -10.30
C ALA A 48 -7.55 3.02 -11.10
N LYS A 49 -8.66 3.01 -11.83
CA LYS A 49 -9.05 1.85 -12.66
C LYS A 49 -8.02 1.49 -13.74
N ASP A 50 -7.26 2.47 -14.21
CA ASP A 50 -6.19 2.29 -15.18
C ASP A 50 -4.86 1.83 -14.56
N GLY A 51 -4.83 1.58 -13.24
CA GLY A 51 -3.67 1.13 -12.50
C GLY A 51 -2.73 2.25 -12.04
N ARG A 52 -3.02 3.52 -12.35
CA ARG A 52 -2.22 4.63 -11.82
C ARG A 52 -2.43 4.79 -10.32
N THR A 53 -1.34 5.09 -9.62
CA THR A 53 -1.41 5.51 -8.22
C THR A 53 -1.59 7.02 -8.14
N LEU A 54 -2.64 7.44 -7.46
CA LEU A 54 -2.98 8.84 -7.18
C LEU A 54 -2.95 9.06 -5.66
N THR A 55 -2.93 10.33 -5.26
CA THR A 55 -3.17 10.72 -3.86
C THR A 55 -4.54 11.38 -3.78
N ALA A 56 -5.47 10.75 -3.06
CA ALA A 56 -6.76 11.36 -2.78
C ALA A 56 -6.62 12.38 -1.64
N PRO A 57 -7.31 13.54 -1.70
CA PRO A 57 -7.21 14.58 -0.67
C PRO A 57 -7.59 14.11 0.74
N ASN A 58 -8.53 13.17 0.84
CA ASN A 58 -8.92 12.52 2.09
C ASN A 58 -9.61 11.16 1.81
N PRO A 59 -9.83 10.31 2.82
CA PRO A 59 -10.45 9.00 2.67
C PRO A 59 -11.86 9.03 2.04
N CYS A 60 -12.66 10.06 2.34
CA CYS A 60 -13.99 10.23 1.74
C CYS A 60 -13.90 10.41 0.21
N VAL A 61 -12.96 11.25 -0.24
CA VAL A 61 -12.76 11.51 -1.67
C VAL A 61 -12.26 10.23 -2.36
N ALA A 62 -11.39 9.45 -1.73
CA ALA A 62 -10.94 8.16 -2.27
C ALA A 62 -12.12 7.18 -2.50
N ALA A 63 -13.04 7.07 -1.54
CA ALA A 63 -14.23 6.22 -1.69
C ALA A 63 -15.17 6.74 -2.79
N LYS A 64 -15.32 8.06 -2.90
CA LYS A 64 -16.10 8.68 -3.99
C LYS A 64 -15.50 8.40 -5.36
N TRP A 65 -14.17 8.51 -5.51
CA TRP A 65 -13.47 8.17 -6.75
C TRP A 65 -13.68 6.71 -7.14
N LYS A 66 -13.64 5.79 -6.16
CA LYS A 66 -13.94 4.38 -6.38
C LYS A 66 -15.37 4.17 -6.91
N ALA A 67 -16.36 4.85 -6.34
CA ALA A 67 -17.75 4.77 -6.78
C ALA A 67 -17.97 5.40 -8.18
N GLN A 68 -17.27 6.49 -8.48
CA GLN A 68 -17.29 7.15 -9.79
C GLN A 68 -16.47 6.40 -10.85
N GLY A 69 -15.59 5.52 -10.41
CA GLY A 69 -14.74 4.73 -11.28
C GLY A 69 -13.61 5.50 -11.92
N ILE A 70 -13.02 6.43 -11.18
CA ILE A 70 -11.81 7.15 -11.56
C ILE A 70 -10.61 6.20 -11.60
#